data_AF-A0A1Z8VVT8-F1
#
_entry.id   AF-A0A1Z8VVT8-F1
#
_cell.length_a   1.000
_cell.length_b   1.000
_cell.length_c   1.000
_cell.angle_alpha   90.00
_cell.angle_beta   90.00
_cell.angle_gamma   90.00
#
_symmetry.space_group_name_H-M   'P 1'
#
loop_
_entity.id
_entity.type
_entity.pdbx_description
1 polymer ?
#
loop_
_entity_poly.entity_id
_entity_poly.type
_entity_poly.pdbx_seq_one_letter_code
_entity_poly.pdbx_strand_id
1 'polypeptide(L)'
;MTKANTQQQEKYKTSVVPMDDIEKNANQIQHSHSQVTEAQSDLVHAMLHDGCNPTQASERIGRNKAWAYNTLNKQHVIDYRKELAMKTLGWDATQALATMRELLNAKSQVVRLEASKDLMDRAGFRNDAPSTPSTAVQINFNVD
;
A
#
# COMPACT_ATOMS: atom_id res chain seq x y z
N MET A 1 12.91 20.09 14.67
CA MET A 1 12.34 19.25 13.59
C MET A 1 13.39 18.24 13.17
N THR A 2 13.27 16.99 13.59
CA THR A 2 14.20 15.90 13.24
C THR A 2 13.98 15.54 11.78
N LYS A 3 14.94 15.85 10.89
CA LYS A 3 14.85 15.47 9.47
C LYS A 3 15.08 13.97 9.35
N ALA A 4 14.18 13.28 8.65
CA ALA A 4 14.29 11.84 8.41
C ALA A 4 15.58 11.52 7.63
N ASN A 5 16.24 10.41 7.99
CA ASN A 5 17.50 9.99 7.40
C ASN A 5 17.29 9.50 5.95
N THR A 6 17.65 10.35 4.98
CA THR A 6 17.42 10.14 3.54
C THR A 6 18.12 8.90 3.00
N GLN A 7 19.26 8.51 3.58
CA GLN A 7 20.03 7.33 3.13
C GLN A 7 19.36 5.99 3.47
N GLN A 8 18.56 5.93 4.55
CA GLN A 8 17.81 4.72 4.89
C GLN A 8 16.60 4.53 3.96
N GLN A 9 16.02 5.61 3.42
CA GLN A 9 14.90 5.53 2.48
C GLN A 9 15.33 4.99 1.12
N GLU A 10 16.52 5.36 0.65
CA GLU A 10 17.07 4.89 -0.64
C GLU A 10 17.44 3.40 -0.62
N LYS A 11 17.78 2.84 0.56
CA LYS A 11 18.15 1.41 0.70
C LYS A 11 17.00 0.43 0.45
N TYR A 12 15.75 0.89 0.58
CA TYR A 12 14.54 0.08 0.38
C TYR A 12 13.80 0.41 -0.92
N LYS A 13 14.41 1.21 -1.82
CA LYS A 13 13.89 1.52 -3.16
C LYS A 13 14.11 0.35 -4.14
N THR A 14 13.99 -0.88 -3.66
CA THR A 14 13.93 -2.05 -4.53
C THR A 14 12.61 -1.99 -5.28
N SER A 15 12.64 -2.26 -6.60
CA SER A 15 11.42 -2.33 -7.40
C SER A 15 10.38 -3.21 -6.70
N VAL A 16 9.22 -2.64 -6.39
CA VAL A 16 8.12 -3.33 -5.69
C VAL A 16 7.47 -4.35 -6.61
N VAL A 17 7.40 -4.03 -7.90
CA VAL A 17 6.82 -4.89 -8.95
C VAL A 17 7.77 -4.91 -10.16
N PRO A 18 8.11 -6.08 -10.71
CA PRO A 18 8.91 -6.18 -11.94
C PRO A 18 8.23 -5.48 -13.11
N MET A 19 9.00 -4.76 -13.95
CA MET A 19 8.43 -4.03 -15.09
C MET A 19 7.75 -4.98 -16.11
N ASP A 20 8.31 -6.16 -16.33
CA ASP A 20 7.77 -7.17 -17.23
C ASP A 20 6.32 -7.56 -16.87
N ASP A 21 6.02 -7.68 -15.58
CA ASP A 21 4.68 -7.99 -15.09
C ASP A 21 3.72 -6.81 -15.28
N ILE A 22 4.21 -5.58 -15.10
CA ILE A 22 3.43 -4.36 -15.34
C ILE A 22 3.06 -4.27 -16.81
N GLU A 23 4.03 -4.41 -17.71
CA GLU A 23 3.80 -4.33 -19.17
C GLU A 23 2.85 -5.42 -19.66
N LYS A 24 3.06 -6.66 -19.23
CA LYS A 24 2.18 -7.79 -19.57
C LYS A 24 0.74 -7.53 -19.16
N ASN A 25 0.52 -7.03 -17.93
CA ASN A 25 -0.80 -6.73 -17.43
C ASN A 25 -1.41 -5.47 -18.07
N ALA A 26 -0.60 -4.45 -18.35
CA ALA A 26 -1.01 -3.24 -19.05
C ALA A 26 -1.55 -3.56 -20.45
N ASN A 27 -0.87 -4.44 -21.19
CA ASN A 27 -1.31 -4.90 -22.51
C ASN A 27 -2.66 -5.62 -22.47
N GLN A 28 -2.91 -6.40 -21.41
CA GLN A 28 -4.21 -7.09 -21.25
C GLN A 28 -5.38 -6.12 -21.02
N ILE A 29 -5.14 -5.03 -20.29
CA ILE A 29 -6.19 -4.08 -19.90
C ILE A 29 -6.32 -2.87 -20.83
N GLN A 30 -5.44 -2.75 -21.82
CA GLN A 30 -5.40 -1.62 -22.75
C GLN A 30 -6.75 -1.41 -23.45
N HIS A 31 -7.43 -2.49 -23.83
CA HIS A 31 -8.74 -2.44 -24.48
C HIS A 31 -9.83 -1.82 -23.59
N SER A 32 -9.77 -2.10 -22.28
CA SER A 32 -10.71 -1.55 -21.29
C SER A 32 -10.42 -0.09 -20.94
N HIS A 33 -9.17 0.34 -21.12
CA HIS A 33 -8.67 1.67 -20.73
C HIS A 33 -8.12 2.48 -21.90
N SER A 34 -8.83 2.49 -23.03
CA SER A 34 -8.42 3.19 -24.26
C SER A 34 -8.27 4.72 -24.11
N GLN A 35 -8.83 5.31 -23.05
CA GLN A 35 -8.74 6.73 -22.74
C GLN A 35 -7.43 7.13 -22.03
N VAL A 36 -6.65 6.15 -21.56
CA VAL A 36 -5.37 6.39 -20.92
C VAL A 36 -4.31 6.63 -21.99
N THR A 37 -3.66 7.79 -21.92
CA THR A 37 -2.56 8.12 -22.82
C THR A 37 -1.27 7.47 -22.36
N GLU A 38 -0.32 7.24 -23.26
CA GLU A 38 1.01 6.66 -22.94
C GLU A 38 1.72 7.36 -21.77
N ALA A 39 1.79 8.70 -21.80
CA ALA A 39 2.40 9.44 -20.69
C ALA A 39 1.70 9.20 -19.33
N GLN A 40 0.39 8.94 -19.32
CA GLN A 40 -0.39 8.67 -18.11
C GLN A 40 -0.14 7.23 -17.63
N SER A 41 0.00 6.26 -18.54
CA SER A 41 0.41 4.90 -18.18
C SER A 41 1.83 4.89 -17.62
N ASP A 42 2.77 5.60 -18.23
CA ASP A 42 4.17 5.67 -17.75
C ASP A 42 4.26 6.20 -16.32
N LEU A 43 3.45 7.20 -15.98
CA LEU A 43 3.36 7.72 -14.62
C LEU A 43 2.91 6.63 -13.64
N VAL A 44 1.86 5.88 -13.99
CA VAL A 44 1.33 4.80 -13.15
C VAL A 44 2.33 3.66 -13.04
N HIS A 45 3.00 3.29 -14.13
CA HIS A 45 4.01 2.23 -14.17
C HIS A 45 5.23 2.59 -13.31
N ALA A 46 5.75 3.80 -13.43
CA ALA A 46 6.86 4.29 -12.60
C ALA A 46 6.50 4.28 -11.11
N MET A 47 5.28 4.69 -10.76
CA MET A 47 4.80 4.66 -9.37
C MET A 47 4.66 3.23 -8.83
N LEU A 48 4.14 2.29 -9.63
CA LEU A 48 3.94 0.90 -9.23
C LEU A 48 5.27 0.14 -9.12
N HIS A 49 6.17 0.37 -10.08
CA HIS A 49 7.49 -0.25 -10.10
C HIS A 49 8.36 0.24 -8.93
N ASP A 50 8.49 1.56 -8.72
CA ASP A 50 9.41 2.10 -7.70
C ASP A 50 8.79 2.20 -6.31
N GLY A 51 7.47 2.09 -6.18
CA GLY A 51 6.75 2.45 -4.95
C GLY A 51 6.91 3.92 -4.58
N CYS A 52 7.15 4.79 -5.57
CA CYS A 52 7.51 6.20 -5.35
C CYS A 52 6.30 7.14 -5.30
N ASN A 53 6.51 8.34 -4.77
CA ASN A 53 5.47 9.37 -4.73
C ASN A 53 5.30 10.05 -6.11
N PRO A 54 4.17 10.75 -6.37
CA PRO A 54 3.92 11.39 -7.67
C PRO A 54 4.98 12.40 -8.11
N THR A 55 5.69 13.02 -7.17
CA THR A 55 6.76 13.98 -7.48
C THR A 55 7.96 13.25 -8.06
N GLN A 56 8.43 12.20 -7.39
CA GLN A 56 9.55 11.38 -7.85
C GLN A 56 9.23 10.67 -9.18
N ALA A 57 8.01 10.15 -9.32
CA ALA A 57 7.56 9.54 -10.57
C ALA A 57 7.59 10.57 -11.72
N SER A 58 7.10 11.79 -11.47
CA SER A 58 7.11 12.87 -12.47
C SER A 58 8.52 13.29 -12.90
N GLU A 59 9.46 13.37 -11.95
CA GLU A 59 10.87 13.65 -12.24
C GLU A 59 11.50 12.56 -13.12
N ARG A 60 11.21 11.28 -12.83
CA ARG A 60 11.72 10.14 -13.59
C ARG A 60 11.24 10.14 -15.05
N ILE A 61 9.96 10.45 -15.29
CA ILE A 61 9.38 10.50 -16.65
C ILE A 61 9.58 11.87 -17.33
N GLY A 62 10.29 12.81 -16.71
CA GLY A 62 10.54 14.14 -17.26
C GLY A 62 9.30 15.04 -17.37
N ARG A 63 8.34 14.89 -16.46
CA ARG A 63 7.08 15.66 -16.42
C ARG A 63 7.02 16.59 -15.20
N ASN A 64 6.14 17.58 -15.28
CA ASN A 64 5.90 18.51 -14.18
C ASN A 64 5.10 17.82 -13.04
N LYS A 65 5.50 18.07 -11.79
CA LYS A 65 4.78 17.66 -10.58
C LYS A 65 3.28 17.94 -10.65
N ALA A 66 2.87 19.17 -10.98
CA ALA A 66 1.46 19.56 -11.03
C ALA A 66 0.66 18.73 -12.04
N TRP A 67 1.28 18.37 -13.18
CA TRP A 67 0.67 17.49 -14.16
C TRP A 67 0.44 16.08 -13.59
N ALA A 68 1.38 15.54 -12.82
CA ALA A 68 1.23 14.22 -12.21
C ALA A 68 0.09 14.18 -11.18
N TYR A 69 0.02 15.17 -10.28
CA TYR A 69 -1.09 15.25 -9.30
C TYR A 69 -2.45 15.40 -10.00
N ASN A 70 -2.54 16.24 -11.02
CA ASN A 70 -3.79 16.41 -11.78
C ASN A 70 -4.18 15.13 -12.54
N THR A 71 -3.20 14.43 -13.10
CA THR A 71 -3.41 13.19 -13.85
C THR A 71 -3.92 12.07 -12.96
N LEU A 72 -3.37 11.90 -11.76
CA LEU A 72 -3.79 10.86 -10.81
C LEU A 72 -5.20 11.06 -10.24
N ASN A 73 -5.76 12.26 -10.39
CA ASN A 73 -7.14 12.58 -9.99
C ASN A 73 -8.17 12.34 -11.10
N LYS A 74 -7.73 12.04 -12.33
CA LYS A 74 -8.66 11.76 -13.43
C LYS A 74 -9.28 10.39 -13.26
N GLN A 75 -10.60 10.29 -13.44
CA GLN A 75 -11.35 9.06 -13.17
C GLN A 75 -10.81 7.86 -13.96
N HIS A 76 -10.60 8.00 -15.28
CA HIS A 76 -10.08 6.91 -16.11
C HIS A 76 -8.66 6.45 -15.71
N VAL A 77 -7.83 7.36 -15.18
CA VAL A 77 -6.50 7.02 -14.65
C VAL A 77 -6.61 6.31 -13.31
N ILE A 78 -7.58 6.72 -12.46
CA ILE A 78 -7.88 6.06 -11.18
C ILE A 78 -8.34 4.63 -11.41
N ASP A 79 -9.17 4.40 -12.42
CA ASP A 79 -9.67 3.07 -12.74
C ASP A 79 -8.58 2.19 -13.33
N TYR A 80 -7.78 2.74 -14.26
CA TYR A 80 -6.61 2.06 -14.81
C TYR A 80 -5.60 1.62 -13.74
N ARG A 81 -5.19 2.53 -12.84
CA ARG A 81 -4.22 2.19 -11.79
C ARG A 81 -4.76 1.13 -10.83
N LYS A 82 -6.07 1.14 -10.53
CA LYS A 82 -6.70 0.16 -9.64
C LYS A 82 -6.68 -1.21 -10.28
N GLU A 83 -7.10 -1.32 -11.53
CA GLU A 83 -7.12 -2.59 -12.25
C GLU A 83 -5.71 -3.15 -12.45
N LEU A 84 -4.76 -2.30 -12.85
CA LEU A 84 -3.36 -2.68 -13.02
C LEU A 84 -2.74 -3.16 -11.71
N ALA A 85 -2.94 -2.42 -10.61
CA ALA A 85 -2.47 -2.82 -9.29
C ALA A 85 -3.11 -4.15 -8.84
N MET A 86 -4.40 -4.36 -9.10
CA MET A 86 -5.07 -5.60 -8.75
C MET A 86 -4.55 -6.79 -9.56
N LYS A 87 -4.26 -6.61 -10.85
CA LYS A 87 -3.71 -7.69 -11.70
C LYS A 87 -2.27 -8.04 -11.38
N THR A 88 -1.45 -7.04 -11.06
CA THR A 88 -0.04 -7.23 -10.70
C THR A 88 0.10 -7.79 -9.29
N LEU A 89 -0.49 -7.12 -8.29
CA LEU A 89 -0.32 -7.48 -6.88
C LEU A 89 -1.36 -8.49 -6.36
N GLY A 90 -2.46 -8.71 -7.07
CA GLY A 90 -3.52 -9.61 -6.60
C GLY A 90 -3.06 -11.05 -6.45
N TRP A 91 -2.27 -11.55 -7.40
CA TRP A 91 -1.69 -12.90 -7.30
C TRP A 91 -0.67 -12.99 -6.16
N ASP A 92 0.20 -11.99 -6.02
CA ASP A 92 1.17 -11.91 -4.92
C ASP A 92 0.49 -11.83 -3.55
N ALA A 93 -0.63 -11.12 -3.47
CA ALA A 93 -1.44 -11.07 -2.26
C ALA A 93 -2.01 -12.45 -1.89
N THR A 94 -2.46 -13.24 -2.87
CA THR A 94 -2.93 -14.62 -2.61
C THR A 94 -1.80 -15.54 -2.15
N GLN A 95 -0.60 -15.40 -2.73
CA GLN A 95 0.58 -16.14 -2.28
C GLN A 95 0.98 -15.74 -0.85
N ALA A 96 0.99 -14.44 -0.55
CA ALA A 96 1.27 -13.94 0.80
C ALA A 96 0.27 -14.51 1.84
N LEU A 97 -1.03 -14.57 1.51
CA LEU A 97 -2.03 -15.19 2.38
C LEU A 97 -1.78 -16.70 2.58
N ALA A 98 -1.36 -17.42 1.53
CA ALA A 98 -0.98 -18.82 1.65
C ALA A 98 0.22 -18.99 2.60
N THR A 99 1.25 -18.15 2.47
CA THR A 99 2.39 -18.13 3.39
C THR A 99 1.94 -17.82 4.83
N MET A 100 1.05 -16.86 5.03
CA MET A 100 0.51 -16.55 6.37
C MET A 100 -0.20 -17.76 7.01
N ARG A 101 -0.92 -18.55 6.21
CA ARG A 101 -1.53 -19.80 6.67
C ARG A 101 -0.49 -20.85 7.07
N GLU A 102 0.61 -20.96 6.33
CA GLU A 102 1.72 -21.86 6.70
C GLU A 102 2.40 -21.41 8.01
N LEU A 103 2.58 -20.09 8.17
CA LEU A 103 3.20 -19.50 9.36
C LEU A 103 2.40 -19.74 10.65
N LEU A 104 1.12 -20.10 10.57
CA LEU A 104 0.34 -20.56 11.74
C LEU A 104 0.93 -21.82 12.39
N ASN A 105 1.70 -22.61 11.64
CA ASN A 105 2.39 -23.81 12.15
C ASN A 105 3.89 -23.59 12.38
N ALA A 106 4.39 -22.36 12.27
CA ALA A 106 5.81 -22.06 12.45
C ALA A 106 6.29 -22.50 13.85
N LYS A 107 7.53 -22.97 14.00
CA LYS A 107 8.06 -23.38 15.33
C LYS A 107 8.12 -22.21 16.32
N SER A 108 8.41 -21.01 15.82
CA SER A 108 8.47 -19.79 16.62
C SER A 108 7.09 -19.33 17.07
N GLN A 109 6.89 -19.20 18.39
CA GLN A 109 5.63 -18.72 18.96
C GLN A 109 5.30 -17.29 18.52
N VAL A 110 6.31 -16.41 18.43
CA VAL A 110 6.11 -15.01 18.02
C VAL A 110 5.59 -14.95 16.58
N VAL A 111 6.22 -15.70 15.67
CA VAL A 111 5.80 -15.73 14.26
C VAL A 111 4.39 -16.28 14.10
N ARG A 112 4.05 -17.38 14.81
CA ARG A 112 2.68 -17.90 14.82
C ARG A 112 1.67 -16.87 15.35
N LEU A 113 2.00 -16.20 16.45
CA LEU A 113 1.10 -15.24 17.08
C LEU A 113 0.83 -14.05 16.15
N GLU A 114 1.88 -13.50 15.54
CA GLU A 114 1.73 -12.38 14.60
C GLU A 114 0.97 -12.81 13.33
N ALA A 115 1.20 -14.02 12.83
CA ALA A 115 0.43 -14.56 11.71
C ALA A 115 -1.06 -14.74 12.04
N SER A 116 -1.36 -15.27 13.23
CA SER A 116 -2.74 -15.40 13.72
C SER A 116 -3.43 -14.03 13.87
N LYS A 117 -2.73 -13.04 14.44
CA LYS A 117 -3.27 -11.68 14.61
C LYS A 117 -3.58 -11.03 13.27
N ASP A 118 -2.65 -11.05 12.31
CA ASP A 118 -2.87 -10.44 11.00
C ASP A 118 -4.06 -11.09 10.26
N LEU A 119 -4.21 -12.42 10.35
CA LEU A 119 -5.38 -13.10 9.76
C LEU A 119 -6.69 -12.75 10.48
N MET A 120 -6.70 -12.66 11.81
CA MET A 120 -7.89 -12.23 12.58
C MET A 120 -8.27 -10.79 12.26
N ASP A 121 -7.28 -9.89 12.15
CA ASP A 121 -7.47 -8.49 11.78
C ASP A 121 -8.13 -8.36 10.41
N ARG A 122 -7.62 -9.11 9.42
CA ARG A 122 -8.17 -9.13 8.05
C ARG A 122 -9.55 -9.75 7.96
N ALA A 123 -9.85 -10.73 8.81
CA ALA A 123 -11.16 -11.37 8.90
C ALA A 123 -12.19 -10.54 9.69
N GLY A 124 -11.77 -9.42 10.30
CA GLY A 124 -12.65 -8.54 11.06
C GLY A 124 -12.94 -9.03 12.49
N PHE A 125 -12.16 -9.97 13.02
CA PHE A 125 -12.31 -10.49 14.39
C PHE A 125 -11.62 -9.62 15.45
N ARG A 126 -11.42 -8.33 15.17
CA ARG A 126 -10.80 -7.42 16.14
C ARG A 126 -11.73 -7.16 17.31
N ASN A 127 -11.26 -7.48 18.52
CA ASN A 127 -11.84 -6.96 19.74
C ASN A 127 -11.37 -5.51 19.94
N ASP A 128 -11.85 -4.61 19.08
CA ASP A 128 -11.60 -3.16 19.20
C ASP A 128 -12.54 -2.49 20.22
N ALA A 129 -13.12 -3.26 21.15
CA ALA A 129 -13.84 -2.64 22.26
C ALA A 129 -12.83 -1.77 23.02
N PRO A 130 -13.01 -0.44 23.09
CA PRO A 130 -12.20 0.36 23.98
C PRO A 130 -12.43 -0.21 25.37
N SER A 131 -11.35 -0.66 26.03
CA SER A 131 -11.38 -0.92 27.46
C SER A 131 -11.66 0.43 28.11
N THR A 132 -12.93 0.78 28.26
CA THR A 132 -13.36 1.96 29.01
C THR A 132 -12.87 1.75 30.44
N PRO A 133 -11.90 2.53 30.95
CA PRO A 133 -11.60 2.48 32.37
C PRO A 133 -12.83 3.03 33.10
N SER A 134 -13.70 2.13 33.57
CA SER A 134 -14.82 2.44 34.45
C SER A 134 -14.27 2.75 35.84
N THR A 135 -13.54 3.84 35.99
CA THR A 135 -13.11 4.32 37.29
C THR A 135 -13.28 5.82 37.30
N ALA A 136 -14.52 6.26 37.52
CA ALA A 136 -14.77 7.60 38.03
C ALA A 136 -14.10 7.68 39.41
N VAL A 137 -12.93 8.31 39.48
CA VAL A 137 -12.28 8.61 40.76
C VAL A 137 -12.89 9.91 41.28
N GLN A 138 -13.76 9.80 42.28
CA GLN A 138 -14.34 10.94 42.96
C GLN A 138 -13.37 11.39 44.06
N ILE A 139 -12.74 12.56 43.88
CA ILE A 139 -11.85 13.17 44.87
C ILE A 139 -12.64 14.26 45.60
N ASN A 140 -12.96 14.03 46.87
CA ASN A 140 -13.59 15.04 47.73
C ASN A 140 -12.50 15.92 48.34
N PHE A 141 -12.52 17.21 48.04
CA PHE A 141 -11.74 18.21 48.76
C PHE A 141 -12.64 18.85 49.81
N ASN A 142 -12.32 18.67 51.09
CA ASN A 142 -12.81 19.55 52.15
C ASN A 142 -11.84 20.71 52.26
N VAL A 143 -12.34 21.92 52.04
CA VAL A 143 -11.64 23.16 52.40
C VAL A 143 -12.46 23.74 53.55
N ASP A 144 -11.86 23.69 54.74
CA ASP A 144 -12.24 24.25 56.05
C ASP A 144 -13.74 24.45 56.37
#